data_AF-A0A3N5KDW9-F1
#
_entry.id   AF-A0A3N5KDW9-F1
#
_cell.length_a   1.000
_cell.length_b   1.000
_cell.length_c   1.000
_cell.angle_alpha   90.00
_cell.angle_beta   90.00
_cell.angle_gamma   90.00
#
_symmetry.space_group_name_H-M   'P 1'
#
loop_
_entity.id
_entity.type
_entity.pdbx_description
1 polymer ?
#
loop_
_entity_poly.entity_id
_entity_poly.type
_entity_poly.pdbx_seq_one_letter_code
_entity_poly.pdbx_strand_id
1 'polypeptide(L)'
;MDEIGQTRGCGRAEWEYDSELNQYGTPMSMMLLPFWTDGCIGSMEGLFFESSATTPYHFLASSALSAAPSRPVRNLRYDPLDVPKGVQYMQLLGVRYYMAFSPAAVKMAREDQGLTEIASSGPWVIFEVADSEIVAPLENEPAVVEGADKNSKSWLRVGEDFFLDPETWNVELAASGPDAWQRIEVGQVPEERPLQPVEVTNITTDDDRISFDVDRVGVPVLVKASYFPNWQASGADGPWRVTPNLMVVVPTSEHVSLHYGRTPIDIAGILLTLLGFAGLFWLIRSPALVFPAPKERRAAAPDHDDGWDVDDASATDELWDDWDQWQSDDDWRPDMADPGGDPRPLQ
;
A
#
# COMPACT_ATOMS: atom_id res chain seq x y z
N MET A 1 21.33 -2.01 2.40
CA MET A 1 20.25 -1.32 3.14
C MET A 1 20.36 -1.57 4.64
N ASP A 2 20.56 -2.80 5.12
CA ASP A 2 20.72 -3.07 6.57
C ASP A 2 21.79 -2.20 7.25
N GLU A 3 23.02 -2.18 6.72
CA GLU A 3 24.09 -1.30 7.21
C GLU A 3 23.72 0.19 7.19
N ILE A 4 22.97 0.65 6.18
CA ILE A 4 22.48 2.04 6.10
C ILE A 4 21.49 2.32 7.23
N GLY A 5 20.54 1.41 7.48
CA GLY A 5 19.59 1.53 8.59
C GLY A 5 20.29 1.63 9.95
N GLN A 6 21.35 0.86 10.17
CA GLN A 6 22.12 0.87 11.42
C GLN A 6 22.99 2.14 11.60
N THR A 7 23.54 2.68 10.51
CA THR A 7 24.52 3.78 10.58
C THR A 7 23.91 5.16 10.36
N ARG A 8 22.80 5.25 9.62
CA ARG A 8 22.11 6.50 9.30
C ARG A 8 20.70 6.56 9.91
N GLY A 9 20.13 5.43 10.28
CA GLY A 9 18.83 5.33 10.95
C GLY A 9 17.75 4.76 10.03
N CYS A 10 16.65 4.34 10.65
CA CYS A 10 15.53 3.72 9.97
C CYS A 10 14.73 4.73 9.12
N GLY A 11 13.94 4.22 8.18
CA GLY A 11 13.14 5.02 7.27
C GLY A 11 12.58 4.22 6.10
N ARG A 12 11.71 4.84 5.30
CA ARG A 12 11.16 4.22 4.09
C ARG A 12 12.08 4.44 2.90
N ALA A 13 12.15 3.45 2.03
CA ALA A 13 12.86 3.48 0.77
C ALA A 13 11.89 3.43 -0.41
N GLU A 14 12.14 4.27 -1.41
CA GLU A 14 11.57 4.21 -2.75
C GLU A 14 12.68 3.74 -3.70
N TRP A 15 12.33 2.89 -4.67
CA TRP A 15 13.27 2.42 -5.68
C TRP A 15 12.79 2.81 -7.07
N GLU A 16 13.74 3.06 -7.95
CA GLU A 16 13.48 3.15 -9.38
C GLU A 16 12.90 1.81 -9.87
N TYR A 17 11.75 1.86 -10.53
CA TYR A 17 11.11 0.72 -11.16
C TYR A 17 11.65 0.51 -12.58
N ASP A 18 11.87 -0.75 -12.95
CA ASP A 18 11.92 -1.22 -14.35
C ASP A 18 11.42 -2.67 -14.41
N SER A 19 10.82 -3.05 -15.54
CA SER A 19 10.49 -4.43 -15.85
C SER A 19 11.70 -5.40 -15.78
N GLU A 20 12.92 -4.93 -16.04
CA GLU A 20 14.15 -5.72 -15.94
C GLU A 20 14.43 -6.23 -14.52
N LEU A 21 13.85 -5.58 -13.49
CA LEU A 21 13.91 -6.06 -12.11
C LEU A 21 13.32 -7.46 -11.92
N ASN A 22 12.59 -7.99 -12.91
CA ASN A 22 12.18 -9.39 -12.95
C ASN A 22 13.36 -10.38 -12.89
N GLN A 23 14.60 -9.94 -13.15
CA GLN A 23 15.81 -10.73 -12.91
C GLN A 23 15.98 -11.15 -11.43
N TYR A 24 15.36 -10.43 -10.49
CA TYR A 24 15.28 -10.79 -9.07
C TYR A 24 14.10 -11.75 -8.76
N GLY A 25 13.44 -12.29 -9.78
CA GLY A 25 12.26 -13.15 -9.69
C GLY A 25 10.93 -12.40 -9.79
N THR A 26 10.91 -11.10 -9.46
CA THR A 26 9.76 -10.20 -9.65
C THR A 26 10.22 -8.74 -9.58
N PRO A 27 9.61 -7.81 -10.36
CA PRO A 27 9.90 -6.39 -10.23
C PRO A 27 9.48 -5.80 -8.86
N MET A 28 8.68 -6.54 -8.09
CA MET A 28 8.26 -6.18 -6.72
C MET A 28 9.25 -6.67 -5.64
N SER A 29 10.42 -7.20 -6.02
CA SER A 29 11.37 -7.81 -5.07
C SER A 29 11.84 -6.86 -3.97
N MET A 30 11.89 -5.55 -4.26
CA MET A 30 12.27 -4.52 -3.28
C MET A 30 11.22 -4.32 -2.16
N MET A 31 9.99 -4.83 -2.31
CA MET A 31 9.01 -4.88 -1.21
C MET A 31 9.50 -5.71 -0.01
N LEU A 32 10.50 -6.57 -0.20
CA LEU A 32 11.08 -7.41 0.84
C LEU A 32 12.20 -6.72 1.63
N LEU A 33 12.52 -5.45 1.36
CA LEU A 33 13.50 -4.68 2.16
C LEU A 33 13.28 -4.78 3.69
N PRO A 34 12.03 -4.71 4.22
CA PRO A 34 11.80 -4.86 5.65
C PRO A 34 12.25 -6.22 6.19
N PHE A 35 12.07 -7.29 5.42
CA PHE A 35 12.48 -8.65 5.83
C PHE A 35 14.01 -8.76 5.98
N TRP A 36 14.78 -8.09 5.12
CA TRP A 36 16.24 -8.11 5.13
C TRP A 36 16.89 -7.09 6.06
N THR A 37 16.09 -6.24 6.71
CA THR A 37 16.57 -5.14 7.57
C THR A 37 15.89 -5.13 8.94
N ASP A 38 15.28 -6.25 9.33
CA ASP A 38 14.53 -6.41 10.59
C ASP A 38 13.50 -5.27 10.81
N GLY A 39 12.84 -4.83 9.74
CA GLY A 39 11.85 -3.76 9.74
C GLY A 39 12.41 -2.33 9.74
N CYS A 40 13.73 -2.13 9.89
CA CYS A 40 14.31 -0.79 9.95
C CYS A 40 14.20 -0.02 8.63
N ILE A 41 14.37 -0.69 7.48
CA ILE A 41 14.12 -0.08 6.17
C ILE A 41 12.76 -0.54 5.66
N GLY A 42 11.80 0.36 5.77
CA GLY A 42 10.49 0.21 5.16
C GLY A 42 10.57 0.29 3.64
N SER A 43 9.66 -0.38 2.94
CA SER A 43 9.47 -0.21 1.51
C SER A 43 8.25 0.68 1.26
N MET A 44 8.33 1.65 0.35
CA MET A 44 7.19 2.52 0.03
C MET A 44 6.02 1.78 -0.60
N GLU A 45 6.32 0.74 -1.38
CA GLU A 45 5.35 -0.27 -1.79
C GLU A 45 5.50 -1.50 -0.87
N GLY A 46 4.40 -2.02 -0.32
CA GLY A 46 4.40 -3.23 0.52
C GLY A 46 3.27 -4.17 0.15
N LEU A 47 3.27 -5.42 0.61
CA LEU A 47 2.38 -6.49 0.13
C LEU A 47 0.89 -6.13 -0.03
N PHE A 48 0.37 -5.23 0.80
CA PHE A 48 -1.04 -4.78 0.78
C PHE A 48 -1.20 -3.32 0.34
N PHE A 49 -0.30 -2.79 -0.49
CA PHE A 49 -0.36 -1.41 -0.96
C PHE A 49 -1.72 -1.09 -1.59
N GLU A 50 -2.39 -2.03 -2.28
CA GLU A 50 -3.74 -1.80 -2.83
C GLU A 50 -4.81 -1.40 -1.79
N SER A 51 -4.58 -1.72 -0.52
CA SER A 51 -5.47 -1.35 0.60
C SER A 51 -5.17 0.04 1.17
N SER A 52 -4.05 0.68 0.80
CA SER A 52 -3.68 2.01 1.26
C SER A 52 -4.27 3.09 0.37
N ALA A 53 -4.87 4.10 0.98
CA ALA A 53 -5.36 5.28 0.26
C ALA A 53 -4.23 6.24 -0.20
N THR A 54 -2.96 5.98 0.14
CA THR A 54 -1.80 6.69 -0.42
C THR A 54 -1.25 6.11 -1.71
N THR A 55 -1.72 4.94 -2.14
CA THR A 55 -1.19 4.20 -3.30
C THR A 55 -1.14 4.99 -4.61
N PRO A 56 -2.18 5.79 -4.97
CA PRO A 56 -2.09 6.65 -6.15
C PRO A 56 -0.88 7.59 -6.11
N TYR A 57 -0.56 8.17 -4.95
CA TYR A 57 0.52 9.15 -4.81
C TYR A 57 1.89 8.49 -4.80
N HIS A 58 2.02 7.28 -4.25
CA HIS A 58 3.22 6.47 -4.43
C HIS A 58 3.50 6.21 -5.91
N PHE A 59 2.49 5.81 -6.70
CA PHE A 59 2.72 5.57 -8.14
C PHE A 59 2.99 6.86 -8.95
N LEU A 60 2.51 8.02 -8.50
CA LEU A 60 2.95 9.31 -9.05
C LEU A 60 4.43 9.58 -8.76
N ALA A 61 4.87 9.33 -7.51
CA ALA A 61 6.27 9.46 -7.10
C ALA A 61 7.19 8.49 -7.85
N SER A 62 6.84 7.20 -7.85
CA SER A 62 7.57 6.15 -8.56
C SER A 62 7.70 6.45 -10.06
N SER A 63 6.66 7.02 -10.67
CA SER A 63 6.70 7.44 -12.09
C SER A 63 7.69 8.57 -12.36
N ALA A 64 7.79 9.56 -11.46
CA ALA A 64 8.77 10.63 -11.58
C ALA A 64 10.21 10.16 -11.29
N LEU A 65 10.36 9.07 -10.54
CA LEU A 65 11.65 8.53 -10.09
C LEU A 65 12.18 7.36 -10.92
N SER A 66 11.50 7.01 -12.02
CA SER A 66 11.89 5.86 -12.83
C SER A 66 11.95 6.17 -14.31
N ALA A 67 13.00 5.69 -14.98
CA ALA A 67 13.14 5.86 -16.44
C ALA A 67 12.07 5.06 -17.22
N ALA A 68 11.66 3.90 -16.71
CA ALA A 68 10.66 3.01 -17.32
C ALA A 68 9.59 2.58 -16.30
N PRO A 69 8.74 3.51 -15.80
CA PRO A 69 7.89 3.27 -14.65
C PRO A 69 6.72 2.32 -14.93
N SER A 70 6.26 1.65 -13.86
CA SER A 70 4.92 1.06 -13.82
C SER A 70 3.87 2.14 -13.54
N ARG A 71 2.72 2.06 -14.21
CA ARG A 71 1.61 3.01 -14.06
C ARG A 71 0.28 2.29 -13.91
N PRO A 72 0.09 1.49 -12.84
CA PRO A 72 -1.02 0.54 -12.74
C PRO A 72 -2.34 1.22 -12.38
N VAL A 73 -2.30 2.38 -11.72
CA VAL A 73 -3.51 3.13 -11.36
C VAL A 73 -3.99 3.92 -12.57
N ARG A 74 -5.20 3.61 -13.04
CA ARG A 74 -5.80 4.28 -14.20
C ARG A 74 -6.18 5.73 -13.87
N ASN A 75 -6.14 6.58 -14.89
CA ASN A 75 -6.61 7.98 -14.85
C ASN A 75 -5.85 8.92 -13.90
N LEU A 76 -4.61 8.59 -13.52
CA LEU A 76 -3.72 9.55 -12.86
C LEU A 76 -2.90 10.32 -13.91
N ARG A 77 -2.56 11.57 -13.59
CA ARG A 77 -1.64 12.41 -14.37
C ARG A 77 -0.19 12.12 -13.97
N TYR A 78 0.36 11.05 -14.54
CA TYR A 78 1.75 10.65 -14.29
C TYR A 78 2.75 11.61 -14.90
N ASP A 79 3.75 12.00 -14.11
CA ASP A 79 4.95 12.66 -14.62
C ASP A 79 5.87 11.64 -15.32
N PRO A 80 6.61 12.05 -16.38
CA PRO A 80 7.76 11.28 -16.85
C PRO A 80 8.90 11.34 -15.82
N LEU A 81 10.04 10.71 -16.11
CA LEU A 81 11.25 10.85 -15.28
C LEU A 81 11.58 12.33 -15.05
N ASP A 82 11.48 12.75 -13.80
CA ASP A 82 11.74 14.08 -13.27
C ASP A 82 12.17 13.91 -11.81
N VAL A 83 13.45 13.59 -11.61
CA VAL A 83 14.00 13.31 -10.27
C VAL A 83 13.83 14.50 -9.33
N PRO A 84 14.08 15.77 -9.73
CA PRO A 84 13.83 16.91 -8.84
C PRO A 84 12.40 16.99 -8.31
N LYS A 85 11.39 16.74 -9.16
CA LYS A 85 9.99 16.65 -8.71
C LYS A 85 9.75 15.40 -7.85
N GLY A 86 10.36 14.27 -8.21
CA GLY A 86 10.33 13.04 -7.44
C GLY A 86 10.91 13.18 -6.01
N VAL A 87 11.96 13.97 -5.83
CA VAL A 87 12.55 14.30 -4.52
C VAL A 87 11.52 15.02 -3.65
N GLN A 88 10.83 15.99 -4.22
CA GLN A 88 9.78 16.70 -3.51
C GLN A 88 8.60 15.79 -3.12
N TYR A 89 8.20 14.88 -4.01
CA TYR A 89 7.21 13.85 -3.69
C TYR A 89 7.65 12.93 -2.55
N MET A 90 8.93 12.53 -2.54
CA MET A 90 9.51 11.75 -1.45
C MET A 90 9.48 12.51 -0.13
N GLN A 91 9.76 13.82 -0.14
CA GLN A 91 9.69 14.68 1.05
C GLN A 91 8.26 14.76 1.61
N LEU A 92 7.25 15.00 0.77
CA LEU A 92 5.85 15.00 1.17
C LEU A 92 5.41 13.67 1.74
N LEU A 93 5.84 12.58 1.11
CA LEU A 93 5.46 11.25 1.52
C LEU A 93 6.24 10.78 2.72
N GLY A 94 7.36 11.39 3.09
CA GLY A 94 8.25 11.01 4.19
C GLY A 94 9.16 9.81 3.86
N VAL A 95 9.67 9.78 2.63
CA VAL A 95 10.58 8.74 2.11
C VAL A 95 12.00 9.19 2.33
N ARG A 96 12.78 8.39 3.06
CA ARG A 96 14.12 8.75 3.48
C ARG A 96 15.21 8.32 2.52
N TYR A 97 14.98 7.23 1.80
CA TYR A 97 15.99 6.64 0.93
C TYR A 97 15.45 6.48 -0.49
N TYR A 98 16.28 6.85 -1.46
CA TYR A 98 16.02 6.62 -2.88
C TYR A 98 17.07 5.68 -3.46
N MET A 99 16.62 4.63 -4.14
CA MET A 99 17.47 3.65 -4.81
C MET A 99 17.32 3.78 -6.33
N ALA A 100 18.32 4.34 -7.01
CA ALA A 100 18.32 4.52 -8.47
C ALA A 100 19.33 3.59 -9.14
N PHE A 101 19.14 3.26 -10.41
CA PHE A 101 20.13 2.50 -11.19
C PHE A 101 20.25 2.92 -12.65
N SER A 102 19.23 3.53 -13.25
CA SER A 102 19.33 3.96 -14.64
C SER A 102 20.33 5.13 -14.74
N PRO A 103 21.15 5.21 -15.81
CA PRO A 103 22.09 6.31 -15.97
C PRO A 103 21.44 7.69 -15.94
N ALA A 104 20.19 7.80 -16.42
CA ALA A 104 19.43 9.05 -16.43
C ALA A 104 19.01 9.46 -15.01
N ALA A 105 18.37 8.55 -14.26
CA ALA A 105 17.93 8.84 -12.89
C ALA A 105 19.11 9.13 -11.96
N VAL A 106 20.17 8.32 -12.02
CA VAL A 106 21.39 8.51 -11.21
C VAL A 106 22.06 9.85 -11.52
N LYS A 107 22.10 10.26 -12.79
CA LYS A 107 22.66 11.56 -13.17
C LYS A 107 21.87 12.70 -12.55
N MET A 108 20.54 12.71 -12.72
CA MET A 108 19.70 13.76 -12.15
C MET A 108 19.77 13.77 -10.63
N ALA A 109 19.79 12.59 -9.99
CA ALA A 109 19.90 12.45 -8.54
C ALA A 109 21.19 13.04 -7.97
N ARG A 110 22.31 12.95 -8.69
CA ARG A 110 23.60 13.56 -8.30
C ARG A 110 23.65 15.06 -8.50
N GLU A 111 22.79 15.62 -9.36
CA GLU A 111 22.68 17.06 -9.63
C GLU A 111 21.70 17.74 -8.67
N ASP A 112 20.80 16.98 -8.03
CA ASP A 112 19.79 17.48 -7.10
C ASP A 112 20.38 17.77 -5.71
N GLN A 113 19.99 18.90 -5.11
CA GLN A 113 20.51 19.34 -3.82
C GLN A 113 19.80 18.68 -2.61
N GLY A 114 18.60 18.15 -2.82
CA GLY A 114 17.85 17.42 -1.81
C GLY A 114 18.30 15.96 -1.64
N LEU A 115 19.27 15.51 -2.43
CA LEU A 115 19.80 14.16 -2.39
C LEU A 115 21.28 14.13 -2.03
N THR A 116 21.63 13.24 -1.11
CA THR A 116 23.03 12.91 -0.79
C THR A 116 23.30 11.47 -1.18
N GLU A 117 24.23 11.22 -2.10
CA GLU A 117 24.69 9.85 -2.39
C GLU A 117 25.40 9.27 -1.17
N ILE A 118 24.91 8.14 -0.65
CA ILE A 118 25.41 7.53 0.59
C ILE A 118 26.04 6.16 0.39
N ALA A 119 25.68 5.44 -0.68
CA ALA A 119 26.20 4.11 -0.96
C ALA A 119 25.94 3.68 -2.41
N SER A 120 26.59 2.57 -2.80
CA SER A 120 26.29 1.86 -4.04
C SER A 120 26.32 0.35 -3.79
N SER A 121 25.46 -0.42 -4.45
CA SER A 121 25.44 -1.88 -4.38
C SER A 121 24.99 -2.49 -5.70
N GLY A 122 25.91 -3.17 -6.40
CA GLY A 122 25.62 -3.68 -7.74
C GLY A 122 25.21 -2.54 -8.69
N PRO A 123 24.04 -2.61 -9.34
CA PRO A 123 23.56 -1.54 -10.21
C PRO A 123 23.01 -0.33 -9.44
N TRP A 124 22.74 -0.48 -8.14
CA TRP A 124 22.06 0.52 -7.34
C TRP A 124 23.01 1.60 -6.82
N VAL A 125 22.58 2.85 -6.93
CA VAL A 125 23.12 4.00 -6.20
C VAL A 125 22.04 4.44 -5.21
N ILE A 126 22.41 4.57 -3.94
CA ILE A 126 21.48 4.90 -2.86
C ILE A 126 21.73 6.33 -2.40
N PHE A 127 20.65 7.10 -2.32
CA PHE A 127 20.63 8.48 -1.88
C PHE A 127 19.81 8.62 -0.59
N GLU A 128 20.26 9.48 0.32
CA GLU A 128 19.48 9.98 1.45
C GLU A 128 18.74 11.26 1.03
N VAL A 129 17.44 11.32 1.33
CA VAL A 129 16.54 12.42 0.98
C VAL A 129 16.47 13.40 2.16
N ALA A 130 16.80 14.66 1.92
CA ALA A 130 16.67 15.73 2.91
C ALA A 130 15.20 16.00 3.25
N ASP A 131 14.91 16.50 4.46
CA ASP A 131 13.58 16.96 4.89
C ASP A 131 12.46 15.90 4.76
N SER A 132 12.82 14.64 5.05
CA SER A 132 11.99 13.45 4.83
C SER A 132 11.43 12.82 6.10
N GLU A 133 11.47 13.53 7.24
CA GLU A 133 10.96 13.06 8.52
C GLU A 133 9.48 12.65 8.42
N ILE A 134 9.14 11.51 9.04
CA ILE A 134 7.78 10.95 9.06
C ILE A 134 6.79 11.84 9.84
N VAL A 135 7.30 12.68 10.75
CA VAL A 135 6.51 13.69 11.46
C VAL A 135 7.22 15.04 11.26
N ALA A 136 6.47 16.05 10.82
CA ALA A 136 7.02 17.35 10.48
C ALA A 136 6.12 18.48 11.02
N PRO A 137 6.70 19.61 11.46
CA PRO A 137 5.93 20.79 11.80
C PRO A 137 5.23 21.37 10.57
N LEU A 138 4.09 22.04 10.78
CA LEU A 138 3.42 22.80 9.73
C LEU A 138 3.78 24.28 9.82
N GLU A 139 4.04 24.91 8.67
CA GLU A 139 4.27 26.35 8.59
C GLU A 139 2.97 27.15 8.62
N ASN A 140 1.88 26.59 8.06
CA ASN A 140 0.57 27.24 7.99
C ASN A 140 -0.56 26.36 8.53
N GLU A 141 -1.61 27.01 9.03
CA GLU A 141 -2.83 26.35 9.49
C GLU A 141 -3.52 25.59 8.35
N PRO A 142 -3.86 24.29 8.53
CA PRO A 142 -4.60 23.53 7.53
C PRO A 142 -5.95 24.17 7.17
N ALA A 143 -6.40 23.90 5.95
CA ALA A 143 -7.70 24.38 5.44
C ALA A 143 -8.66 23.21 5.22
N VAL A 144 -9.84 23.25 5.84
CA VAL A 144 -10.86 22.21 5.61
C VAL A 144 -11.60 22.50 4.31
N VAL A 145 -11.58 21.52 3.41
CA VAL A 145 -12.28 21.60 2.12
C VAL A 145 -13.68 21.02 2.27
N GLU A 146 -14.69 21.87 2.17
CA GLU A 146 -16.07 21.45 2.39
C GLU A 146 -16.53 20.42 1.35
N GLY A 147 -16.93 19.25 1.82
CA GLY A 147 -17.44 18.16 0.98
C GLY A 147 -16.38 17.41 0.18
N ALA A 148 -15.08 17.59 0.47
CA ALA A 148 -14.01 16.79 -0.14
C ALA A 148 -14.07 15.29 0.24
N ASP A 149 -14.65 14.98 1.39
CA ASP A 149 -14.76 13.63 1.97
C ASP A 149 -16.00 12.84 1.52
N LYS A 150 -16.86 13.44 0.67
CA LYS A 150 -18.12 12.83 0.20
C LYS A 150 -17.95 11.43 -0.38
N ASN A 151 -16.82 11.16 -1.04
CA ASN A 151 -16.43 9.82 -1.51
C ASN A 151 -14.93 9.77 -1.87
N SER A 152 -14.41 8.55 -2.06
CA SER A 152 -13.01 8.31 -2.39
C SER A 152 -12.54 8.99 -3.67
N LYS A 153 -13.39 9.09 -4.70
CA LYS A 153 -13.02 9.76 -5.97
C LYS A 153 -12.88 11.27 -5.81
N SER A 154 -13.75 11.88 -5.01
CA SER A 154 -13.70 13.31 -4.69
C SER A 154 -12.40 13.64 -3.96
N TRP A 155 -12.08 12.87 -2.94
CA TRP A 155 -10.82 13.05 -2.20
C TRP A 155 -9.60 12.80 -3.08
N LEU A 156 -9.60 11.74 -3.89
CA LEU A 156 -8.49 11.43 -4.79
C LEU A 156 -8.20 12.60 -5.73
N ARG A 157 -9.24 13.26 -6.27
CA ARG A 157 -9.05 14.42 -7.14
C ARG A 157 -8.40 15.59 -6.39
N VAL A 158 -8.89 15.92 -5.20
CA VAL A 158 -8.29 16.99 -4.36
C VAL A 158 -6.85 16.65 -4.02
N GLY A 159 -6.58 15.42 -3.62
CA GLY A 159 -5.23 14.98 -3.28
C GLY A 159 -4.30 14.91 -4.49
N GLU A 160 -4.79 14.53 -5.68
CA GLU A 160 -3.98 14.52 -6.91
C GLU A 160 -3.68 15.95 -7.37
N ASP A 161 -4.67 16.86 -7.34
CA ASP A 161 -4.48 18.28 -7.67
C ASP A 161 -3.45 18.92 -6.72
N PHE A 162 -3.54 18.65 -5.41
CA PHE A 162 -2.53 19.08 -4.44
C PHE A 162 -1.16 18.44 -4.71
N PHE A 163 -1.09 17.11 -4.82
CA PHE A 163 0.17 16.38 -4.87
C PHE A 163 1.00 16.74 -6.11
N LEU A 164 0.35 17.04 -7.25
CA LEU A 164 1.06 17.33 -8.50
C LEU A 164 1.53 18.78 -8.64
N ASP A 165 1.07 19.69 -7.76
CA ASP A 165 1.32 21.12 -7.84
C ASP A 165 2.06 21.65 -6.59
N PRO A 166 3.39 21.82 -6.67
CA PRO A 166 4.21 22.36 -5.58
C PRO A 166 3.76 23.72 -5.05
N GLU A 167 3.08 24.54 -5.86
CA GLU A 167 2.59 25.86 -5.42
C GLU A 167 1.48 25.75 -4.36
N THR A 168 0.89 24.56 -4.18
CA THR A 168 -0.22 24.33 -3.25
C THR A 168 0.19 23.76 -1.90
N TRP A 169 1.45 23.33 -1.73
CA TRP A 169 1.88 22.58 -0.54
C TRP A 169 2.07 23.44 0.72
N ASN A 170 2.03 24.76 0.59
CA ASN A 170 2.17 25.67 1.72
C ASN A 170 1.03 25.49 2.75
N VAL A 171 -0.13 24.98 2.34
CA VAL A 171 -1.30 24.76 3.22
C VAL A 171 -1.87 23.37 2.98
N GLU A 172 -1.82 22.52 4.00
CA GLU A 172 -2.46 21.20 3.94
C GLU A 172 -3.98 21.31 3.83
N LEU A 173 -4.57 20.58 2.89
CA LEU A 173 -6.01 20.51 2.71
C LEU A 173 -6.58 19.35 3.52
N ALA A 174 -7.56 19.64 4.37
CA ALA A 174 -8.13 18.71 5.33
C ALA A 174 -9.57 18.30 4.96
N ALA A 175 -9.90 17.03 5.22
CA ALA A 175 -11.27 16.52 5.08
C ALA A 175 -12.20 17.05 6.19
N SER A 176 -11.64 17.25 7.37
CA SER A 176 -12.29 17.78 8.58
C SER A 176 -11.22 18.33 9.51
N GLY A 177 -11.62 19.04 10.56
CA GLY A 177 -10.67 19.68 11.46
C GLY A 177 -11.36 20.52 12.54
N PRO A 178 -10.62 21.07 13.50
CA PRO A 178 -11.12 22.06 14.45
C PRO A 178 -11.90 23.19 13.79
N ASP A 179 -12.91 23.72 14.48
CA ASP A 179 -13.76 24.83 13.98
C ASP A 179 -12.98 26.12 13.72
N ALA A 180 -11.82 26.28 14.36
CA ALA A 180 -10.94 27.43 14.16
C ALA A 180 -10.25 27.44 12.79
N TRP A 181 -10.01 26.26 12.19
CA TRP A 181 -9.37 26.17 10.87
C TRP A 181 -10.25 26.78 9.80
N GLN A 182 -9.64 27.46 8.84
CA GLN A 182 -10.36 28.01 7.69
C GLN A 182 -11.18 26.94 6.97
N ARG A 183 -12.38 27.32 6.50
CA ARG A 183 -13.23 26.50 5.65
C ARG A 183 -13.20 27.09 4.25
N ILE A 184 -12.99 26.24 3.25
CA ILE A 184 -12.92 26.64 1.85
C ILE A 184 -13.75 25.70 0.98
N GLU A 185 -14.16 26.19 -0.19
CA GLU A 185 -14.80 25.38 -1.22
C GLU A 185 -13.76 24.61 -2.05
N VAL A 186 -14.20 23.54 -2.72
CA VAL A 186 -13.33 22.77 -3.64
C VAL A 186 -12.81 23.68 -4.75
N GLY A 187 -11.48 23.72 -4.91
CA GLY A 187 -10.78 24.53 -5.93
C GLY A 187 -10.51 25.98 -5.51
N GLN A 188 -10.92 26.38 -4.31
CA GLN A 188 -10.49 27.66 -3.73
C GLN A 188 -9.07 27.53 -3.18
N VAL A 189 -8.23 28.54 -3.40
CA VAL A 189 -6.90 28.63 -2.79
C VAL A 189 -7.06 29.08 -1.33
N PRO A 190 -6.53 28.33 -0.34
CA PRO A 190 -6.57 28.75 1.05
C PRO A 190 -5.68 29.97 1.32
N GLU A 191 -6.00 30.71 2.38
CA GLU A 191 -5.11 31.74 2.90
C GLU A 191 -3.94 31.08 3.64
N GLU A 192 -2.71 31.52 3.38
CA GLU A 192 -1.56 31.12 4.20
C GLU A 192 -1.66 31.80 5.57
N ARG A 193 -1.97 31.01 6.61
CA ARG A 193 -2.08 31.47 7.99
C ARG A 193 -0.91 30.93 8.80
N PRO A 194 0.16 31.73 9.01
CA PRO A 194 1.38 31.24 9.64
C PRO A 194 1.13 30.74 11.05
N LEU A 195 1.73 29.60 11.35
CA LEU A 195 1.75 29.00 12.67
C LEU A 195 2.99 29.44 13.45
N GLN A 196 2.93 29.27 14.77
CA GLN A 196 4.12 29.39 15.58
C GLN A 196 5.03 28.20 15.30
N PRO A 197 6.36 28.40 15.17
CA PRO A 197 7.29 27.29 15.02
C PRO A 197 7.16 26.30 16.19
N VAL A 198 7.18 25.02 15.85
CA VAL A 198 7.20 23.89 16.79
C VAL A 198 8.34 22.96 16.40
N GLU A 199 9.10 22.50 17.39
CA GLU A 199 10.15 21.51 17.23
C GLU A 199 9.56 20.11 17.48
N VAL A 200 9.80 19.18 16.57
CA VAL A 200 9.41 17.78 16.69
C VAL A 200 10.65 16.93 16.91
N THR A 201 10.67 16.13 17.97
CA THR A 201 11.82 15.29 18.34
C THR A 201 11.37 13.87 18.74
N ASN A 202 12.34 12.98 18.97
CA ASN A 202 12.11 11.62 19.48
C ASN A 202 11.08 10.81 18.68
N ILE A 203 11.05 11.04 17.37
CA ILE A 203 10.16 10.35 16.44
C ILE A 203 10.50 8.85 16.45
N THR A 204 9.52 8.03 16.79
CA THR A 204 9.59 6.57 16.77
C THR A 204 8.43 6.03 15.95
N THR A 205 8.68 5.02 15.13
CA THR A 205 7.68 4.33 14.32
C THR A 205 7.84 2.83 14.53
N ASP A 206 6.77 2.19 14.96
CA ASP A 206 6.60 0.75 15.09
C ASP A 206 5.51 0.26 14.12
N ASP A 207 5.20 -1.03 14.13
CA ASP A 207 4.21 -1.65 13.25
C ASP A 207 2.80 -1.02 13.35
N ASP A 208 2.37 -0.67 14.57
CA ASP A 208 1.03 -0.14 14.85
C ASP A 208 1.06 1.20 15.59
N ARG A 209 2.23 1.83 15.72
CA ARG A 209 2.40 3.04 16.53
C ARG A 209 3.36 4.04 15.89
N ILE A 210 3.01 5.31 16.01
CA ILE A 210 3.91 6.44 15.77
C ILE A 210 3.91 7.29 17.04
N SER A 211 5.08 7.70 17.52
CA SER A 211 5.19 8.60 18.67
C SER A 211 6.27 9.64 18.46
N PHE A 212 6.09 10.81 19.06
CA PHE A 212 7.02 11.92 18.97
C PHE A 212 6.79 12.89 20.12
N ASP A 213 7.77 13.75 20.36
CA ASP A 213 7.69 14.84 21.33
C ASP A 213 7.63 16.18 20.62
N VAL A 214 6.92 17.14 21.23
CA VAL A 214 6.85 18.53 20.79
C VAL A 214 7.25 19.49 21.91
N ASP A 215 7.90 20.59 21.56
CA ASP A 215 8.24 21.66 22.50
C ASP A 215 7.05 22.61 22.80
N ARG A 216 5.99 22.53 21.97
CA ARG A 216 4.80 23.38 22.05
C ARG A 216 3.54 22.62 21.69
N VAL A 217 2.56 22.70 22.58
CA VAL A 217 1.20 22.18 22.36
C VAL A 217 0.31 23.20 21.64
N GLY A 218 -0.76 22.72 21.01
CA GLY A 218 -1.77 23.53 20.32
C GLY A 218 -1.41 23.96 18.90
N VAL A 219 -0.22 23.60 18.40
CA VAL A 219 0.21 23.84 17.01
C VAL A 219 0.07 22.53 16.22
N PRO A 220 -0.63 22.50 15.07
CA PRO A 220 -0.80 21.26 14.32
C PRO A 220 0.52 20.73 13.75
N VAL A 221 0.65 19.40 13.73
CA VAL A 221 1.82 18.67 13.25
C VAL A 221 1.38 17.64 12.22
N LEU A 222 2.13 17.53 11.12
CA LEU A 222 1.90 16.57 10.04
C LEU A 222 2.53 15.23 10.36
N VAL A 223 1.79 14.14 10.15
CA VAL A 223 2.24 12.75 10.23
C VAL A 223 2.10 12.13 8.83
N LYS A 224 3.23 11.86 8.18
CA LYS A 224 3.36 11.36 6.80
C LYS A 224 3.12 9.85 6.68
N ALA A 225 2.12 9.37 7.41
CA ALA A 225 1.59 8.02 7.34
C ALA A 225 0.17 8.05 6.75
N SER A 226 -0.22 6.99 6.04
CA SER A 226 -1.51 6.90 5.38
C SER A 226 -2.66 6.97 6.40
N TYR A 227 -3.57 7.94 6.22
CA TYR A 227 -4.76 8.04 7.05
C TYR A 227 -5.67 6.84 6.86
N PHE A 228 -6.17 6.35 7.99
CA PHE A 228 -7.24 5.37 8.09
C PHE A 228 -8.07 5.64 9.36
N PRO A 229 -9.40 5.42 9.38
CA PRO A 229 -10.25 5.74 10.53
C PRO A 229 -9.90 5.01 11.84
N ASN A 230 -9.09 3.96 11.81
CA ASN A 230 -8.69 3.22 13.01
C ASN A 230 -7.54 3.88 13.79
N TRP A 231 -6.84 4.85 13.21
CA TRP A 231 -5.82 5.60 13.94
C TRP A 231 -6.45 6.39 15.09
N GLN A 232 -5.81 6.33 16.25
CA GLN A 232 -6.26 7.00 17.47
C GLN A 232 -5.08 7.74 18.07
N ALA A 233 -5.25 9.01 18.39
CA ALA A 233 -4.22 9.83 19.02
C ALA A 233 -4.40 9.87 20.54
N SER A 234 -3.28 9.81 21.26
CA SER A 234 -3.16 10.08 22.70
C SER A 234 -2.21 11.25 22.89
N GLY A 235 -2.57 12.22 23.73
CA GLY A 235 -1.81 13.46 23.90
C GLY A 235 -1.99 14.47 22.77
N ALA A 236 -2.96 14.26 21.88
CA ALA A 236 -3.34 15.17 20.80
C ALA A 236 -4.82 15.01 20.42
N ASP A 237 -5.39 16.07 19.86
CA ASP A 237 -6.66 16.02 19.14
C ASP A 237 -6.43 15.54 17.70
N GLY A 238 -7.44 14.84 17.13
CA GLY A 238 -7.36 14.20 15.81
C GLY A 238 -7.17 12.67 15.93
N PRO A 239 -6.56 12.00 14.92
CA PRO A 239 -5.98 12.58 13.70
C PRO A 239 -7.03 12.97 12.66
N TRP A 240 -6.78 14.05 11.92
CA TRP A 240 -7.58 14.46 10.77
C TRP A 240 -6.90 14.06 9.47
N ARG A 241 -7.69 13.55 8.52
CA ARG A 241 -7.23 13.26 7.16
C ARG A 241 -6.86 14.55 6.44
N VAL A 242 -5.62 14.64 5.98
CA VAL A 242 -5.13 15.73 5.14
C VAL A 242 -4.54 15.21 3.84
N THR A 243 -4.26 16.13 2.93
CA THR A 243 -3.65 15.81 1.65
C THR A 243 -2.26 15.18 1.78
N PRO A 244 -1.84 14.37 0.79
CA PRO A 244 -2.71 13.75 -0.21
C PRO A 244 -3.57 12.60 0.36
N ASN A 245 -3.15 11.96 1.47
CA ASN A 245 -3.94 11.09 2.34
C ASN A 245 -3.16 10.84 3.64
N LEU A 246 -2.65 11.91 4.24
CA LEU A 246 -1.83 11.88 5.44
C LEU A 246 -2.67 12.27 6.66
N MET A 247 -2.02 12.46 7.80
CA MET A 247 -2.69 12.81 9.04
C MET A 247 -2.13 14.10 9.64
N VAL A 248 -3.00 14.93 10.18
CA VAL A 248 -2.60 16.01 11.09
C VAL A 248 -3.14 15.72 12.47
N VAL A 249 -2.35 16.03 13.50
CA VAL A 249 -2.78 16.03 14.90
C VAL A 249 -2.46 17.39 15.53
N VAL A 250 -3.24 17.80 16.53
CA VAL A 250 -2.97 19.01 17.31
C VAL A 250 -2.57 18.56 18.72
N PRO A 251 -1.28 18.62 19.10
CA PRO A 251 -0.81 18.17 20.39
C PRO A 251 -1.51 18.90 21.55
N THR A 252 -1.95 18.14 22.55
CA THR A 252 -2.49 18.61 23.83
C THR A 252 -1.55 18.29 25.00
N SER A 253 -0.48 17.54 24.72
CA SER A 253 0.62 17.13 25.61
C SER A 253 1.94 17.20 24.83
N GLU A 254 3.06 17.36 25.54
CA GLU A 254 4.41 17.36 24.94
C GLU A 254 4.74 16.01 24.29
N HIS A 255 4.24 14.90 24.85
CA HIS A 255 4.37 13.56 24.26
C HIS A 255 3.09 13.16 23.53
N VAL A 256 3.20 12.82 22.25
CA VAL A 256 2.10 12.39 21.38
C VAL A 256 2.33 10.96 20.90
N SER A 257 1.27 10.15 20.91
CA SER A 257 1.30 8.81 20.31
C SER A 257 0.04 8.54 19.50
N LEU A 258 0.21 8.09 18.26
CA LEU A 258 -0.83 7.56 17.41
C LEU A 258 -0.74 6.04 17.42
N HIS A 259 -1.82 5.35 17.74
CA HIS A 259 -1.90 3.89 17.67
C HIS A 259 -2.98 3.43 16.70
N TYR A 260 -2.70 2.38 15.94
CA TYR A 260 -3.65 1.77 15.04
C TYR A 260 -4.59 0.84 15.83
N GLY A 261 -5.82 1.31 16.07
CA GLY A 261 -6.78 0.60 16.89
C GLY A 261 -7.36 -0.65 16.25
N ARG A 262 -7.77 -1.61 17.09
CA ARG A 262 -8.60 -2.74 16.69
C ARG A 262 -10.07 -2.33 16.61
N THR A 263 -10.78 -2.89 15.65
CA THR A 263 -12.23 -2.73 15.51
C THR A 263 -12.99 -3.76 16.36
N PRO A 264 -14.28 -3.52 16.68
CA PRO A 264 -15.12 -4.53 17.35
C PRO A 264 -15.20 -5.86 16.59
N ILE A 265 -15.12 -5.80 15.25
CA ILE A 265 -15.11 -6.98 14.38
C ILE A 265 -13.84 -7.80 14.58
N ASP A 266 -12.68 -7.14 14.72
CA ASP A 266 -11.42 -7.82 15.03
C ASP A 266 -11.51 -8.57 16.37
N ILE A 267 -12.10 -7.94 17.38
CA ILE A 267 -12.30 -8.57 18.70
C ILE A 267 -13.25 -9.78 18.59
N ALA A 268 -14.36 -9.64 17.87
CA ALA A 268 -15.30 -10.73 17.65
C ALA A 268 -14.67 -11.91 16.89
N GLY A 269 -13.84 -11.61 15.89
CA GLY A 269 -13.06 -12.60 15.15
C GLY A 269 -12.11 -13.37 16.06
N ILE A 270 -11.34 -12.67 16.91
CA ILE A 270 -10.45 -13.29 17.89
C ILE A 270 -11.23 -14.22 18.84
N LEU A 271 -12.39 -13.79 19.36
CA LEU A 271 -13.22 -14.62 20.22
C LEU A 271 -13.74 -15.87 19.50
N LEU A 272 -14.20 -15.74 18.25
CA LEU A 272 -14.63 -16.88 17.44
C LEU A 272 -13.49 -17.85 17.15
N THR A 273 -12.27 -17.35 16.89
CA THR A 273 -11.09 -18.19 16.72
C THR A 273 -10.77 -18.96 18.00
N LEU A 274 -10.82 -18.32 19.17
CA LEU A 274 -10.62 -18.98 20.45
C LEU A 274 -11.69 -20.05 20.73
N LEU A 275 -12.95 -19.77 20.39
CA LEU A 275 -14.05 -20.74 20.46
C LEU A 275 -13.82 -21.91 19.50
N GLY A 276 -13.32 -21.66 18.30
CA GLY A 276 -12.92 -22.68 17.34
C GLY A 276 -11.83 -23.60 17.88
N PHE A 277 -10.77 -23.03 18.47
CA PHE A 277 -9.73 -23.81 19.14
C PHE A 277 -10.26 -24.63 20.31
N ALA A 278 -11.15 -24.07 21.12
CA ALA A 278 -11.82 -24.79 22.20
C ALA A 278 -12.68 -25.96 21.66
N GLY A 279 -13.41 -25.74 20.57
CA GLY A 279 -14.18 -26.77 19.88
C GLY A 279 -13.32 -27.88 19.28
N LEU A 280 -12.20 -27.52 18.64
CA LEU A 280 -11.22 -28.49 18.11
C LEU A 280 -10.62 -29.32 19.25
N PHE A 281 -10.23 -28.69 20.34
CA PHE A 281 -9.72 -29.37 21.52
C PHE A 281 -10.77 -30.32 22.12
N TRP A 282 -12.04 -29.90 22.15
CA TRP A 282 -13.14 -30.75 22.59
C TRP A 282 -13.34 -31.96 21.67
N LEU A 283 -13.25 -31.80 20.34
CA LEU A 283 -13.31 -32.91 19.39
C LEU A 283 -12.15 -33.90 19.57
N ILE A 284 -10.92 -33.41 19.75
CA ILE A 284 -9.74 -34.26 20.00
C ILE A 284 -9.89 -35.06 21.30
N ARG A 285 -10.56 -34.47 22.31
CA ARG A 285 -10.85 -35.12 23.60
C ARG A 285 -12.09 -36.01 23.57
N SER A 286 -12.93 -35.88 22.55
CA SER A 286 -14.18 -36.61 22.45
C SER A 286 -13.93 -38.02 21.93
N PRO A 287 -14.62 -39.03 22.47
CA PRO A 287 -14.48 -40.41 21.99
C PRO A 287 -14.88 -40.51 20.52
N ALA A 288 -14.23 -41.42 19.79
CA ALA A 288 -14.53 -41.67 18.39
C ALA A 288 -16.03 -41.98 18.21
N LEU A 289 -16.67 -41.30 17.25
CA LEU A 289 -18.05 -41.59 16.89
C LEU A 289 -18.13 -43.04 16.40
N VAL A 290 -18.89 -43.86 17.13
CA VAL A 290 -19.19 -45.23 16.70
C VAL A 290 -20.20 -45.12 15.57
N PHE A 291 -19.73 -45.25 14.33
CA PHE A 291 -20.63 -45.39 13.21
C PHE A 291 -21.36 -46.74 13.30
N PRO A 292 -22.69 -46.77 13.17
CA PRO A 292 -23.39 -48.04 13.05
C PRO A 292 -22.82 -48.78 11.83
N ALA A 293 -22.54 -50.08 12.00
CA ALA A 293 -22.09 -50.92 10.90
C ALA A 293 -23.03 -50.71 9.69
N PRO A 294 -22.51 -50.62 8.45
CA PRO A 294 -23.36 -50.63 7.27
C PRO A 294 -24.34 -51.78 7.44
N LYS A 295 -25.65 -51.51 7.42
CA LYS A 295 -26.64 -52.59 7.43
C LYS A 295 -26.22 -53.53 6.31
N GLU A 296 -25.90 -54.77 6.66
CA GLU A 296 -25.69 -55.81 5.67
C GLU A 296 -26.83 -55.68 4.67
N ARG A 297 -26.48 -55.34 3.42
CA ARG A 297 -27.40 -55.58 2.33
C ARG A 297 -27.71 -57.05 2.47
N ARG A 298 -28.91 -57.37 2.95
CA ARG A 298 -29.41 -58.75 3.00
C ARG A 298 -29.00 -59.37 1.69
N ALA A 299 -28.26 -60.48 1.77
CA ALA A 299 -27.93 -61.30 0.61
C ALA A 299 -29.15 -61.27 -0.31
N ALA A 300 -28.99 -60.68 -1.49
CA ALA A 300 -29.99 -60.82 -2.52
C ALA A 300 -30.26 -62.32 -2.63
N ALA A 301 -31.53 -62.65 -2.80
CA ALA A 301 -32.00 -64.02 -2.99
C ALA A 301 -31.10 -64.77 -4.00
N PRO A 302 -30.99 -66.10 -3.91
CA PRO A 302 -30.23 -66.89 -4.87
C PRO A 302 -30.63 -66.45 -6.28
N ASP A 303 -29.62 -66.20 -7.12
CA ASP A 303 -29.75 -65.76 -8.50
C ASP A 303 -30.98 -66.38 -9.15
N HIS A 304 -31.98 -65.54 -9.40
CA HIS A 304 -32.88 -65.82 -10.50
C HIS A 304 -32.01 -65.56 -11.73
N ASP A 305 -31.61 -66.66 -12.36
CA ASP A 305 -30.84 -66.71 -13.60
C ASP A 305 -31.70 -66.16 -14.72
N ASP A 306 -31.92 -64.85 -14.67
CA ASP A 306 -32.47 -64.05 -15.74
C ASP A 306 -31.23 -63.64 -16.54
N GLY A 307 -30.80 -64.52 -17.45
CA GLY A 307 -29.72 -64.24 -18.37
C GLY A 307 -29.94 -62.88 -19.03
N TRP A 308 -29.12 -61.92 -18.64
CA TRP A 308 -28.87 -60.70 -19.40
C TRP A 308 -27.41 -60.77 -19.81
N ASP A 309 -27.26 -61.00 -21.12
CA ASP A 309 -26.01 -61.15 -21.82
C ASP A 309 -25.04 -60.03 -21.48
N VAL A 310 -23.79 -60.43 -21.26
CA VAL A 310 -22.63 -59.54 -21.21
C VAL A 310 -22.35 -59.06 -22.63
N ASP A 311 -23.14 -58.10 -23.12
CA ASP A 311 -22.91 -57.44 -24.40
C ASP A 311 -23.43 -55.98 -24.40
N ASP A 312 -23.30 -55.28 -23.27
CA ASP A 312 -23.46 -53.82 -23.29
C ASP A 312 -22.40 -53.11 -22.42
N ALA A 313 -21.18 -53.14 -22.94
CA ALA A 313 -20.11 -52.24 -22.55
C ALA A 313 -20.31 -50.85 -23.20
N SER A 314 -21.43 -50.18 -22.93
CA SER A 314 -21.65 -48.80 -23.41
C SER A 314 -21.83 -47.77 -22.30
N ALA A 315 -21.94 -48.18 -21.03
CA ALA A 315 -22.18 -47.25 -19.92
C ALA A 315 -20.91 -46.82 -19.15
N THR A 316 -19.72 -47.24 -19.58
CA THR A 316 -18.45 -46.81 -18.97
C THR A 316 -17.55 -45.98 -19.89
N ASP A 317 -17.91 -45.80 -21.16
CA ASP A 317 -17.19 -44.89 -22.07
C ASP A 317 -17.73 -43.45 -22.00
N GLU A 318 -19.01 -43.22 -21.68
CA GLU A 318 -19.57 -41.86 -21.56
C GLU A 318 -19.04 -41.03 -20.37
N LEU A 319 -18.47 -41.66 -19.35
CA LEU A 319 -17.95 -40.95 -18.16
C LEU A 319 -16.46 -40.58 -18.27
N TRP A 320 -15.74 -41.14 -19.24
CA TRP A 320 -14.34 -40.81 -19.51
C TRP A 320 -14.15 -39.95 -20.75
N ASP A 321 -15.08 -39.98 -21.73
CA ASP A 321 -15.09 -39.04 -22.85
C ASP A 321 -15.37 -37.58 -22.42
N ASP A 322 -16.12 -37.36 -21.33
CA ASP A 322 -16.42 -36.01 -20.80
C ASP A 322 -15.19 -35.33 -20.15
N TRP A 323 -14.18 -36.11 -19.75
CA TRP A 323 -12.92 -35.58 -19.20
C TRP A 323 -11.88 -35.24 -20.28
N ASP A 324 -11.91 -35.93 -21.44
CA ASP A 324 -11.04 -35.63 -22.59
C ASP A 324 -11.62 -34.52 -23.49
N GLN A 325 -12.93 -34.25 -23.42
CA GLN A 325 -13.55 -33.08 -24.09
C GLN A 325 -13.18 -31.75 -23.42
N TRP A 326 -12.95 -31.73 -22.10
CA TRP A 326 -12.54 -30.52 -21.40
C TRP A 326 -11.08 -30.10 -21.68
N GLN A 327 -10.25 -30.99 -22.25
CA GLN A 327 -8.88 -30.67 -22.69
C GLN A 327 -8.79 -30.34 -24.20
N SER A 328 -9.87 -30.46 -24.96
CA SER A 328 -9.89 -30.18 -26.40
C SER A 328 -10.71 -28.95 -26.81
N ASP A 329 -11.36 -28.26 -25.86
CA ASP A 329 -11.92 -26.92 -26.08
C ASP A 329 -10.83 -25.85 -26.10
N ASP A 330 -10.25 -25.71 -27.29
CA ASP A 330 -9.32 -24.68 -27.76
C ASP A 330 -10.02 -23.30 -27.88
N ASP A 331 -10.81 -22.90 -26.87
CA ASP A 331 -11.67 -21.69 -26.91
C ASP A 331 -11.28 -20.60 -25.89
N TRP A 332 -10.05 -20.67 -25.35
CA TRP A 332 -9.41 -19.50 -24.75
C TRP A 332 -8.05 -19.21 -25.40
N ARG A 333 -8.11 -18.71 -26.63
CA ARG A 333 -7.02 -17.93 -27.22
C ARG A 333 -7.36 -16.45 -27.06
N PRO A 334 -6.70 -15.69 -26.18
CA PRO A 334 -6.67 -14.25 -26.36
C PRO A 334 -5.94 -14.00 -27.69
N ASP A 335 -6.57 -13.28 -28.61
CA ASP A 335 -6.01 -12.86 -29.88
C ASP A 335 -4.60 -12.26 -29.68
N MET A 336 -3.57 -13.08 -29.83
CA MET A 336 -2.22 -12.60 -30.05
C MET A 336 -2.14 -12.23 -31.52
N ALA A 337 -2.21 -10.92 -31.79
CA ALA A 337 -1.89 -10.36 -33.07
C ALA A 337 -0.49 -10.83 -33.53
N ASP A 338 -0.45 -11.43 -34.71
CA ASP A 338 0.74 -11.85 -35.44
C ASP A 338 1.68 -10.64 -35.71
N PRO A 339 2.96 -10.67 -35.30
CA PRO A 339 3.93 -9.64 -35.67
C PRO A 339 4.50 -9.97 -37.05
N GLY A 340 3.73 -9.75 -38.11
CA GLY A 340 4.17 -10.08 -39.47
C GLY A 340 3.35 -9.43 -40.59
N GLY A 341 3.52 -8.12 -40.82
CA GLY A 341 2.91 -7.48 -41.99
C GLY A 341 3.27 -6.00 -42.21
N ASP A 342 4.25 -5.78 -43.10
CA ASP A 342 4.64 -4.59 -43.90
C ASP A 342 3.77 -3.31 -43.81
N PRO A 343 4.36 -2.11 -43.57
CA PRO A 343 3.62 -0.87 -43.39
C PRO A 343 3.27 -0.19 -44.72
N ARG A 344 2.01 0.20 -44.90
CA ARG A 344 1.64 1.24 -45.87
C ARG A 344 0.84 2.36 -45.21
N PRO A 345 1.08 3.63 -45.59
CA PRO A 345 0.63 4.78 -44.84
C PRO A 345 -0.80 5.15 -45.23
N LEU A 346 -1.60 5.59 -44.27
CA LEU A 346 -2.89 6.22 -44.53
C LEU A 346 -2.76 7.74 -44.43
N GLN A 347 -3.32 8.37 -45.45
CA GLN A 347 -3.44 9.80 -45.72
C GLN A 347 -4.35 10.51 -44.73
#